data_AF-A0A920LUI6-F1
#
_entry.id   AF-A0A920LUI6-F1
#
_cell.length_a   1.000
_cell.length_b   1.000
_cell.length_c   1.000
_cell.angle_alpha   90.00
_cell.angle_beta   90.00
_cell.angle_gamma   90.00
#
_symmetry.space_group_name_H-M   'P 1'
#
loop_
_entity.id
_entity.type
_entity.pdbx_description
1 polymer ?
#
loop_
_entity_poly.entity_id
_entity_poly.type
_entity_poly.pdbx_seq_one_letter_code
_entity_poly.pdbx_strand_id
1 'polypeptide(L)'
;MTIHDILKLGPVMPVIVIDSADQAEPLADALLAGGIRTAEITLRTPAAIKAIEKMARNCPDITVGAGTVRTARDAQIAADAGSPVCGQPRDNAIYS
;
A
#
# COMPACT_ATOMS: atom_id res chain seq x y z
N MET A 1 -11.81 5.61 5.00
CA MET A 1 -10.68 6.20 5.74
C MET A 1 -10.19 7.41 4.96
N THR A 2 -9.92 8.55 5.60
CA THR A 2 -9.40 9.72 4.88
C THR A 2 -7.88 9.74 4.90
N ILE A 3 -7.25 10.51 4.02
CA ILE A 3 -5.78 10.67 4.05
C ILE A 3 -5.26 11.23 5.39
N HIS A 4 -6.05 12.10 6.04
CA HIS A 4 -5.71 12.64 7.35
C HIS A 4 -5.70 11.55 8.44
N ASP A 5 -6.51 10.50 8.29
CA ASP A 5 -6.52 9.37 9.22
C ASP A 5 -5.27 8.50 9.05
N ILE A 6 -4.80 8.33 7.82
CA ILE A 6 -3.57 7.58 7.50
C ILE A 6 -2.34 8.28 8.05
N LEU A 7 -2.25 9.61 7.89
CA LEU A 7 -1.12 10.39 8.40
C LEU A 7 -1.02 10.38 9.93
N LYS A 8 -2.10 10.03 10.65
CA LYS A 8 -2.08 9.85 12.11
C LYS A 8 -1.53 8.49 12.54
N LEU A 9 -1.44 7.52 11.63
CA LEU A 9 -0.93 6.17 11.94
C LEU A 9 0.58 6.13 12.16
N GLY A 10 1.31 7.13 11.65
CA GLY A 10 2.74 7.26 11.86
C GLY A 10 3.35 8.43 11.07
N PRO A 11 4.55 8.89 11.45
CA PRO A 11 5.21 10.02 10.80
C PRO A 11 5.75 9.69 9.40
N VAL A 12 5.78 8.42 9.01
CA VAL A 12 6.38 7.93 7.76
C VAL A 12 5.51 6.83 7.15
N MET A 13 5.33 6.88 5.83
CA MET A 13 4.77 5.80 5.03
C MET A 13 5.87 5.24 4.11
N PRO A 14 6.36 4.00 4.33
CA PRO A 14 7.38 3.40 3.50
C PRO A 14 6.83 3.08 2.10
N VAL A 15 7.61 3.43 1.07
CA VAL A 15 7.34 3.13 -0.34
C VAL A 15 8.13 1.89 -0.73
N ILE A 16 7.44 0.86 -1.22
CA ILE A 16 7.97 -0.50 -1.33
C ILE A 16 7.82 -1.02 -2.76
N VAL A 17 8.87 -1.65 -3.26
CA VAL A 17 8.83 -2.53 -4.44
C VAL A 17 8.84 -3.96 -3.92
N ILE A 18 7.88 -4.79 -4.34
CA ILE A 18 7.75 -6.17 -3.88
C ILE A 18 7.79 -7.13 -5.06
N ASP A 19 8.70 -8.10 -5.06
CA ASP A 19 8.89 -9.00 -6.20
C ASP A 19 8.00 -10.25 -6.13
N SER A 20 7.58 -10.64 -4.93
CA SER A 20 6.66 -11.77 -4.72
C SER A 20 5.55 -11.42 -3.73
N ALA A 21 4.32 -11.77 -4.09
CA ALA A 21 3.17 -11.61 -3.20
C ALA A 21 3.25 -12.52 -1.96
N ASP A 22 4.14 -13.52 -1.93
CA ASP A 22 4.36 -14.35 -0.75
C ASP A 22 5.15 -13.61 0.34
N GLN A 23 5.81 -12.50 0.00
CA GLN A 23 6.49 -11.64 0.96
C GLN A 23 5.55 -10.62 1.63
N ALA A 24 4.30 -10.53 1.19
CA ALA A 24 3.34 -9.52 1.65
C ALA A 24 3.10 -9.57 3.17
N GLU A 25 2.74 -10.74 3.69
CA GLU A 25 2.45 -10.94 5.11
C GLU A 25 3.73 -10.87 5.97
N PRO A 26 4.85 -11.56 5.63
CA PRO A 26 6.10 -11.40 6.37
C PRO A 26 6.61 -9.96 6.44
N LEU A 27 6.42 -9.19 5.37
CA LEU A 27 6.77 -7.77 5.34
C LEU A 27 5.86 -6.95 6.25
N ALA A 28 4.54 -7.21 6.25
CA ALA A 28 3.61 -6.55 7.15
C ALA A 28 4.01 -6.77 8.61
N ASP A 29 4.31 -8.01 8.99
CA ASP A 29 4.75 -8.36 10.35
C ASP A 29 6.03 -7.62 10.74
N ALA A 30 7.00 -7.54 9.82
CA ALA A 30 8.24 -6.82 10.05
C ALA A 30 8.02 -5.31 10.25
N LEU A 31 7.14 -4.69 9.45
CA LEU A 31 6.77 -3.29 9.60
C LEU A 31 6.07 -3.03 10.94
N LEU A 32 5.11 -3.88 11.30
CA LEU A 32 4.38 -3.78 12.57
C LEU A 32 5.30 -3.94 13.78
N ALA A 33 6.24 -4.89 13.73
CA ALA A 33 7.27 -5.06 14.76
C ALA A 33 8.18 -3.82 14.89
N GLY A 34 8.41 -3.11 13.78
CA GLY A 34 9.11 -1.83 13.75
C GLY A 34 8.26 -0.61 14.14
N GLY A 35 6.99 -0.81 14.52
CA GLY A 35 6.05 0.27 14.87
C GLY A 35 5.46 1.01 13.67
N ILE A 36 5.63 0.50 12.45
CA ILE A 36 5.12 1.09 11.22
C ILE A 36 3.78 0.43 10.86
N ARG A 37 2.72 1.24 10.81
CA ARG A 37 1.33 0.79 10.59
C ARG A 37 0.79 1.11 9.20
N THR A 38 1.65 1.60 8.31
CA THR A 38 1.29 1.98 6.94
C THR A 38 2.31 1.45 5.96
N ALA A 39 1.92 1.13 4.74
CA ALA A 39 2.81 0.80 3.64
C ALA A 39 2.24 1.29 2.31
N GLU A 40 3.10 1.69 1.37
CA GLU A 40 2.73 1.97 -0.01
C GLU A 40 3.43 0.97 -0.93
N ILE A 41 2.67 0.09 -1.59
CA ILE A 41 3.21 -0.87 -2.56
C ILE A 41 3.17 -0.25 -3.95
N THR A 42 4.33 -0.06 -4.56
CA THR A 42 4.42 0.50 -5.91
C THR A 42 4.00 -0.51 -6.99
N LEU A 43 3.22 -0.07 -7.98
CA LEU A 43 2.79 -0.87 -9.14
C LEU A 43 3.91 -1.03 -10.18
N ARG A 44 5.12 -1.38 -9.71
CA ARG A 44 6.33 -1.58 -10.53
C ARG A 44 6.63 -3.05 -10.82
N THR A 45 5.91 -3.97 -10.17
CA THR A 45 6.07 -5.41 -10.36
C THR A 45 4.71 -6.07 -10.63
N PRO A 46 4.68 -7.24 -11.30
CA PRO A 46 3.45 -8.02 -11.46
C PRO A 46 2.85 -8.52 -10.14
N ALA A 47 3.66 -8.60 -9.08
CA ALA A 47 3.23 -9.07 -7.77
C ALA A 47 2.47 -8.02 -6.94
N ALA A 48 2.58 -6.74 -7.28
CA ALA A 48 2.12 -5.62 -6.46
C ALA A 48 0.63 -5.72 -6.06
N ILE A 49 -0.27 -5.96 -7.01
CA ILE A 49 -1.72 -6.03 -6.74
C ILE A 49 -2.05 -7.19 -5.80
N LYS A 50 -1.49 -8.37 -6.05
CA LYS A 50 -1.71 -9.54 -5.20
C LYS A 50 -1.10 -9.36 -3.81
N ALA A 51 0.01 -8.62 -3.69
CA ALA A 51 0.59 -8.27 -2.41
C ALA A 51 -0.31 -7.33 -1.60
N ILE A 52 -0.84 -6.28 -2.23
CA ILE A 52 -1.84 -5.38 -1.62
C ILE A 52 -3.04 -6.18 -1.12
N GLU A 53 -3.59 -7.04 -1.98
CA GLU A 53 -4.76 -7.88 -1.66
C GLU A 53 -4.49 -8.84 -0.49
N LYS A 54 -3.29 -9.39 -0.38
CA LYS A 54 -2.89 -10.23 0.76
C LYS A 54 -2.73 -9.42 2.04
N MET A 55 -1.98 -8.31 2.01
CA MET A 55 -1.80 -7.45 3.19
C MET A 55 -3.15 -6.92 3.70
N ALA A 56 -4.00 -6.40 2.81
CA ALA A 56 -5.29 -5.83 3.17
C ALA A 56 -6.24 -6.87 3.80
N ARG A 57 -6.18 -8.14 3.37
CA ARG A 57 -7.02 -9.22 3.91
C ARG A 57 -6.46 -9.84 5.19
N ASN A 58 -5.15 -10.06 5.23
CA ASN A 58 -4.53 -10.92 6.24
C ASN A 58 -3.86 -10.12 7.36
N CYS A 59 -3.62 -8.82 7.16
CA CYS A 59 -2.90 -7.97 8.10
C CYS A 59 -3.74 -6.73 8.46
N PRO A 60 -4.84 -6.86 9.23
CA PRO A 60 -5.76 -5.76 9.52
C PRO A 60 -5.13 -4.61 10.32
N ASP A 61 -4.00 -4.86 11.01
CA ASP A 61 -3.28 -3.86 11.79
C ASP A 61 -2.38 -2.94 10.96
N ILE A 62 -2.21 -3.23 9.65
CA ILE A 62 -1.46 -2.39 8.70
C ILE A 62 -2.39 -1.84 7.62
N THR A 63 -2.27 -0.55 7.33
CA THR A 63 -2.91 0.06 6.17
C THR A 63 -1.98 -0.02 4.96
N VAL A 64 -2.46 -0.57 3.84
CA VAL A 64 -1.69 -0.70 2.59
C VAL A 64 -2.25 0.17 1.46
N GLY A 65 -1.46 1.14 1.01
CA GLY A 65 -1.67 2.00 -0.16
C GLY A 65 -1.05 1.45 -1.43
N ALA A 66 -1.46 1.97 -2.59
CA ALA A 66 -0.85 1.70 -3.89
C ALA A 66 -0.08 2.91 -4.42
N GLY A 67 1.18 2.72 -4.80
CA GLY A 67 2.05 3.74 -5.38
C GLY A 67 2.28 3.53 -6.86
N THR A 68 2.78 4.53 -7.58
CA THR A 68 3.03 4.43 -9.04
C THR A 68 1.76 4.08 -9.84
N VAL A 69 0.60 4.55 -9.40
CA VAL A 69 -0.66 4.45 -10.16
C VAL A 69 -0.55 5.41 -11.36
N ARG A 70 -0.79 4.92 -12.59
CA ARG A 70 -0.59 5.73 -13.81
C ARG A 70 -1.87 5.99 -14.57
N THR A 71 -2.89 5.16 -14.35
CA THR A 71 -4.17 5.23 -15.04
C THR A 71 -5.33 5.10 -14.05
N ALA A 72 -6.53 5.55 -14.45
CA ALA A 72 -7.74 5.30 -13.67
C ALA A 72 -8.02 3.80 -13.48
N ARG A 73 -7.60 2.97 -14.45
CA ARG A 73 -7.74 1.52 -14.33
C ARG A 73 -6.84 0.95 -13.23
N ASP A 74 -5.59 1.42 -13.13
CA ASP A 74 -4.69 1.03 -12.05
C ASP A 74 -5.27 1.40 -10.69
N ALA A 75 -5.84 2.61 -10.57
CA ALA A 75 -6.49 3.08 -9.34
C ALA A 75 -7.66 2.17 -8.95
N GLN A 76 -8.51 1.81 -9.92
CA GLN A 76 -9.63 0.91 -9.66
C GLN A 76 -9.15 -0.48 -9.21
N ILE A 77 -8.16 -1.06 -9.90
CA ILE A 77 -7.61 -2.38 -9.53
C ILE A 77 -7.00 -2.34 -8.11
N ALA A 78 -6.29 -1.27 -7.77
CA ALA A 78 -5.72 -1.08 -6.43
C ALA A 78 -6.82 -0.94 -5.36
N ALA A 79 -7.87 -0.17 -5.63
CA ALA A 79 -9.01 -0.02 -4.72
C ALA A 79 -9.75 -1.36 -4.52
N ASP A 80 -9.98 -2.11 -5.60
CA ASP A 80 -10.60 -3.44 -5.56
C ASP A 80 -9.74 -4.44 -4.75
N ALA A 81 -8.41 -4.28 -4.76
CA ALA A 81 -7.47 -5.06 -3.94
C ALA A 81 -7.44 -4.62 -2.47
N GLY A 82 -8.23 -3.62 -2.06
CA GLY A 82 -8.32 -3.15 -0.68
C GLY A 82 -7.42 -1.96 -0.35
N SER A 83 -6.88 -1.28 -1.37
CA SER A 83 -6.08 -0.08 -1.14
C SER A 83 -6.96 1.16 -0.91
N PRO A 84 -6.91 1.81 0.27
CA PRO A 84 -7.72 2.99 0.54
C PRO A 84 -7.10 4.29 0.00
N VAL A 85 -5.87 4.23 -0.53
CA VAL A 85 -5.15 5.37 -1.09
C VAL A 85 -4.28 4.97 -2.27
N CYS A 86 -4.18 5.85 -3.26
CA CYS A 86 -3.38 5.69 -4.48
C CYS A 86 -2.44 6.88 -4.68
N GLY A 87 -1.17 6.66 -5.02
CA GLY A 87 -0.18 7.70 -5.28
C GLY A 87 0.38 7.65 -6.71
N GLN A 88 0.67 8.82 -7.30
CA GLN A 88 1.27 8.93 -8.63
C GLN A 88 2.71 9.50 -8.58
N PRO A 89 3.61 9.14 -9.51
CA PRO A 89 5.02 9.53 -9.45
C PRO A 89 5.30 11.02 -9.72
N ARG A 90 4.38 11.75 -10.34
CA ARG A 90 4.67 13.08 -10.93
C ARG A 90 4.57 14.23 -9.94
N ASP A 91 3.77 14.08 -8.92
CA ASP A 91 3.39 15.11 -7.96
C ASP A 91 3.53 14.65 -6.51
N ASN A 92 3.95 13.39 -6.28
CA ASN A 92 4.00 12.77 -4.96
C ASN A 92 2.66 12.90 -4.20
N ALA A 93 1.57 13.10 -4.95
CA ALA A 93 0.24 13.31 -4.42
C ALA A 93 -0.38 11.94 -4.14
N ILE A 94 -0.91 11.82 -2.93
CA ILE A 94 -1.67 10.66 -2.48
C ILE A 94 -3.15 11.05 -2.57
N TYR A 95 -3.91 10.22 -3.26
CA TYR A 95 -5.34 10.35 -3.51
C TYR A 95 -6.07 9.32 -2.66
N SER A 96 -7.23 9.68 -2.11
CA SER A 96 -8.13 8.77 -1.37
C SER A 96 -9.47 8.65 -2.06
#